data_AF-A0A955MTL1-F1
#
_entry.id   AF-A0A955MTL1-F1
#
_cell.length_a   1.000
_cell.length_b   1.000
_cell.length_c   1.000
_cell.angle_alpha   90.00
_cell.angle_beta   90.00
_cell.angle_gamma   90.00
#
_symmetry.space_group_name_H-M   'P 1'
#
loop_
_entity.id
_entity.type
_entity.pdbx_description
1 polymer ?
#
loop_
_entity_poly.entity_id
_entity_poly.type
_entity_poly.pdbx_seq_one_letter_code
_entity_poly.pdbx_strand_id
1 'polypeptide(L)'
;NRAGSLRETLESLAEADRGNLSVEVVVIDNNSNDHTKDVLESFVDRLPVRYLFEPKQGNGKSDPLNCALDAGGFGDIVAFLDDDMTVEKGWFLGVKSICDRKPEHDLFSGRSYVIWPNSEVPEWARSQQILQWGMSVMESIRKDHEIERGFWPSGNHFWVRKRVFNGGRRFHNLWSEAYFTLQL
;
A
#
# COMPACT_ATOMS: atom_id res chain seq x y z
N ASN A 1 -3.59 -15.53 3.68
CA ASN A 1 -3.39 -16.21 4.98
C ASN A 1 -3.02 -15.22 6.08
N ARG A 2 -3.67 -14.07 6.13
CA ARG A 2 -3.43 -13.00 7.11
C ARG A 2 -4.75 -12.31 7.47
N ALA A 3 -5.83 -13.07 7.54
CA ALA A 3 -7.20 -12.55 7.73
C ALA A 3 -7.32 -11.63 8.97
N GLY A 4 -6.58 -11.91 10.04
CA GLY A 4 -6.56 -11.07 11.26
C GLY A 4 -6.00 -9.67 11.02
N SER A 5 -4.79 -9.55 10.44
CA SER A 5 -4.18 -8.24 10.15
C SER A 5 -4.93 -7.51 9.04
N LEU A 6 -5.45 -8.25 8.05
CA LEU A 6 -6.28 -7.68 7.00
C LEU A 6 -7.54 -7.02 7.59
N ARG A 7 -8.17 -7.64 8.58
CA ARG A 7 -9.31 -7.05 9.28
C ARG A 7 -8.93 -5.70 9.90
N GLU A 8 -7.81 -5.63 10.62
CA GLU A 8 -7.36 -4.36 11.23
C GLU A 8 -7.07 -3.28 10.18
N THR A 9 -6.44 -3.65 9.07
CA THR A 9 -6.20 -2.78 7.92
C THR A 9 -7.52 -2.21 7.37
N LEU A 10 -8.49 -3.10 7.08
CA LEU A 10 -9.81 -2.72 6.56
C LEU A 10 -10.63 -1.89 7.56
N GLU A 11 -10.54 -2.18 8.86
CA GLU A 11 -11.17 -1.34 9.90
C GLU A 11 -10.64 0.09 9.83
N SER A 12 -9.31 0.26 9.81
CA SER A 12 -8.71 1.59 9.75
C SER A 12 -9.08 2.36 8.47
N LEU A 13 -9.16 1.66 7.33
CA LEU A 13 -9.60 2.24 6.06
C LEU A 13 -11.08 2.62 6.09
N ALA A 14 -11.93 1.82 6.76
CA ALA A 14 -13.36 2.08 6.87
C ALA A 14 -13.66 3.33 7.71
N GLU A 15 -12.86 3.54 8.76
CA GLU A 15 -12.95 4.68 9.67
C GLU A 15 -12.25 5.95 9.17
N ALA A 16 -11.34 5.83 8.19
CA ALA A 16 -10.66 6.96 7.63
C ALA A 16 -11.60 7.90 6.85
N ASP A 17 -11.35 9.19 6.99
CA ASP A 17 -12.11 10.25 6.33
C ASP A 17 -11.79 10.28 4.83
N ARG A 18 -12.82 10.02 4.04
CA ARG A 18 -12.77 10.04 2.57
C ARG A 18 -13.18 11.40 2.01
N GLY A 19 -13.75 12.29 2.81
CA GLY A 19 -14.40 13.52 2.33
C GLY A 19 -15.34 13.22 1.16
N ASN A 20 -15.14 13.91 0.04
CA ASN A 20 -15.89 13.69 -1.20
C ASN A 20 -15.15 12.79 -2.21
N LEU A 21 -14.09 12.09 -1.80
CA LEU A 21 -13.32 11.22 -2.70
C LEU A 21 -14.12 9.95 -3.00
N SER A 22 -14.19 9.62 -4.29
CA SER A 22 -14.58 8.28 -4.72
C SER A 22 -13.40 7.34 -4.50
N VAL A 23 -13.53 6.44 -3.53
CA VAL A 23 -12.51 5.45 -3.19
C VAL A 23 -13.03 4.06 -3.55
N GLU A 24 -12.15 3.19 -4.03
CA GLU A 24 -12.36 1.74 -4.13
C GLU A 24 -11.20 1.07 -3.40
N VAL A 25 -11.48 0.02 -2.63
CA VAL A 25 -10.45 -0.80 -1.98
C VAL A 25 -10.40 -2.14 -2.70
N VAL A 26 -9.32 -2.39 -3.44
CA VAL A 26 -9.12 -3.66 -4.13
C VAL A 26 -8.26 -4.57 -3.26
N VAL A 27 -8.80 -5.70 -2.83
CA VAL A 27 -8.04 -6.73 -2.12
C VAL A 27 -7.74 -7.86 -3.08
N ILE A 28 -6.44 -8.12 -3.28
CA ILE A 28 -5.98 -9.24 -4.11
C ILE A 28 -5.56 -10.39 -3.20
N ASP A 29 -6.37 -11.43 -3.18
CA ASP A 29 -6.11 -12.65 -2.45
C ASP A 29 -5.18 -13.57 -3.25
N ASN A 30 -3.95 -13.68 -2.78
CA ASN A 30 -2.90 -14.51 -3.37
C ASN A 30 -3.01 -15.97 -2.91
N ASN A 31 -4.15 -16.59 -3.23
CA ASN A 31 -4.47 -17.98 -2.93
C ASN A 31 -4.47 -18.31 -1.42
N SER A 32 -5.21 -17.54 -0.63
CA SER A 32 -5.42 -17.81 0.79
C SER A 32 -6.31 -19.03 1.03
N ASN A 33 -6.07 -19.73 2.13
CA ASN A 33 -6.83 -20.88 2.61
C ASN A 33 -7.44 -20.67 4.00
N ASP A 34 -7.36 -19.45 4.55
CA ASP A 34 -8.00 -19.03 5.79
C ASP A 34 -9.34 -18.31 5.51
N HIS A 35 -9.90 -17.68 6.54
CA HIS A 35 -11.18 -16.96 6.48
C HIS A 35 -11.06 -15.55 5.88
N THR A 36 -10.09 -15.31 4.97
CA THR A 36 -9.87 -14.01 4.32
C THR A 36 -11.12 -13.53 3.56
N LYS A 37 -11.84 -14.43 2.88
CA LYS A 37 -13.09 -14.08 2.17
C LYS A 37 -14.18 -13.60 3.13
N ASP A 38 -14.39 -14.31 4.23
CA ASP A 38 -15.38 -13.95 5.25
C ASP A 38 -15.08 -12.57 5.87
N VAL A 39 -13.79 -12.25 6.05
CA VAL A 39 -13.38 -10.90 6.47
C VAL A 39 -13.86 -9.88 5.46
N LEU A 40 -13.56 -10.05 4.17
CA LEU A 40 -13.93 -9.09 3.12
C LEU A 40 -15.44 -8.91 2.99
N GLU A 41 -16.20 -10.00 3.06
CA GLU A 41 -17.66 -9.97 3.04
C GLU A 41 -18.22 -9.12 4.20
N SER A 42 -17.58 -9.13 5.37
CA SER A 42 -18.00 -8.30 6.51
C SER A 42 -17.79 -6.78 6.33
N PHE A 43 -17.09 -6.34 5.28
CA PHE A 43 -16.81 -4.92 5.03
C PHE A 43 -17.60 -4.30 3.86
N VAL A 44 -18.37 -5.08 3.10
CA VAL A 44 -19.02 -4.60 1.85
C VAL A 44 -19.96 -3.41 2.05
N ASP A 45 -20.60 -3.29 3.22
CA ASP A 45 -21.51 -2.18 3.55
C ASP A 45 -20.78 -0.94 4.09
N ARG A 46 -19.50 -1.07 4.45
CA ARG A 46 -18.70 -0.02 5.12
C ARG A 46 -17.66 0.58 4.19
N LEU A 47 -17.15 -0.25 3.29
CA LEU A 47 -16.13 0.06 2.30
C LEU A 47 -16.53 -0.50 0.94
N PRO A 48 -16.30 0.25 -0.15
CA PRO A 48 -16.43 -0.27 -1.50
C PRO A 48 -15.26 -1.22 -1.80
N VAL A 49 -15.36 -2.44 -1.28
CA VAL A 49 -14.35 -3.49 -1.42
C VAL A 49 -14.59 -4.28 -2.70
N ARG A 50 -13.53 -4.41 -3.51
CA ARG A 50 -13.50 -5.30 -4.67
C ARG A 50 -12.51 -6.43 -4.40
N TYR A 51 -12.97 -7.65 -4.53
CA TYR A 51 -12.15 -8.85 -4.37
C TYR A 51 -11.59 -9.33 -5.71
N LEU A 52 -10.29 -9.61 -5.74
CA LEU A 52 -9.62 -10.31 -6.83
C LEU A 52 -8.89 -11.53 -6.27
N PHE A 53 -8.87 -12.62 -7.03
CA PHE A 53 -8.21 -13.86 -6.65
C PHE A 53 -7.08 -14.17 -7.63
N GLU A 54 -5.86 -14.31 -7.12
CA GLU A 54 -4.70 -14.76 -7.89
C GLU A 54 -4.38 -16.21 -7.49
N PRO A 55 -4.69 -17.21 -8.34
CA PRO A 55 -4.42 -18.61 -8.04
C PRO A 55 -2.92 -18.97 -8.13
N LYS A 56 -2.11 -18.20 -8.86
CA LYS A 56 -0.67 -18.46 -9.01
C LYS A 56 0.10 -17.82 -7.88
N GLN A 57 0.52 -18.65 -6.93
CA GLN A 57 1.53 -18.26 -5.95
C GLN A 57 2.91 -18.25 -6.61
N GLY A 58 3.28 -17.13 -7.22
CA GLY A 58 4.68 -16.89 -7.57
C GLY A 58 5.51 -16.43 -6.39
N ASN A 59 6.73 -15.99 -6.68
CA ASN A 59 7.67 -15.48 -5.70
C ASN A 59 7.29 -14.03 -5.31
N GLY A 60 6.24 -13.89 -4.51
CA GLY A 60 5.83 -12.67 -3.80
C GLY A 60 4.74 -11.83 -4.45
N LYS A 61 4.84 -10.50 -4.28
CA LYS A 61 3.73 -9.56 -4.54
C LYS A 61 3.49 -9.18 -6.00
N SER A 62 4.41 -9.49 -6.92
CA SER A 62 4.26 -9.06 -8.32
C SER A 62 3.04 -9.65 -9.01
N ASP A 63 2.76 -10.93 -8.81
CA ASP A 63 1.63 -11.61 -9.45
C ASP A 63 0.27 -11.04 -9.01
N PRO A 64 -0.03 -10.92 -7.70
CA PRO A 64 -1.30 -10.30 -7.28
C PRO A 64 -1.39 -8.82 -7.71
N LEU A 65 -0.31 -8.06 -7.70
CA LEU A 65 -0.33 -6.68 -8.20
C LEU A 65 -0.62 -6.60 -9.71
N ASN A 66 -0.02 -7.49 -10.51
CA ASN A 66 -0.31 -7.59 -11.94
C ASN A 66 -1.74 -8.08 -12.22
N CYS A 67 -2.29 -8.94 -11.38
CA CYS A 67 -3.70 -9.36 -11.43
C CYS A 67 -4.63 -8.13 -11.31
N ALA A 68 -4.34 -7.21 -10.40
CA ALA A 68 -5.06 -5.93 -10.31
C ALA A 68 -4.89 -5.08 -11.58
N LEU A 69 -3.68 -5.02 -12.16
CA LEU A 69 -3.44 -4.29 -13.41
C LEU A 69 -4.28 -4.86 -14.57
N ASP A 70 -4.40 -6.19 -14.66
CA ASP A 70 -5.22 -6.86 -15.68
C ASP A 70 -6.73 -6.65 -15.44
N ALA A 71 -7.15 -6.66 -14.18
CA ALA A 71 -8.54 -6.39 -13.80
C ALA A 71 -8.98 -4.94 -14.07
N GLY A 72 -8.01 -4.01 -14.09
CA GLY A 72 -8.21 -2.60 -14.42
C GLY A 72 -9.22 -1.87 -13.52
N GLY A 73 -9.67 -0.71 -13.98
CA GLY A 73 -10.66 0.12 -13.26
C GLY A 73 -10.05 1.15 -12.29
N PHE A 74 -8.74 1.38 -12.34
CA PHE A 74 -8.08 2.35 -11.48
C PHE A 74 -8.65 3.77 -11.62
N GLY A 75 -8.82 4.43 -10.47
CA GLY A 75 -8.96 5.88 -10.39
C GLY A 75 -7.64 6.60 -10.74
N ASP A 76 -7.61 7.92 -10.62
CA ASP A 76 -6.46 8.74 -11.03
C ASP A 76 -5.21 8.51 -10.16
N ILE A 77 -5.41 8.09 -8.92
CA ILE A 77 -4.37 7.75 -7.94
C ILE A 77 -4.55 6.29 -7.55
N VAL A 78 -3.47 5.53 -7.59
CA VAL A 78 -3.42 4.12 -7.17
C VAL A 78 -2.50 4.02 -5.97
N ALA A 79 -3.05 3.71 -4.81
CA ALA A 79 -2.31 3.52 -3.58
C ALA A 79 -2.15 2.03 -3.26
N PHE A 80 -0.96 1.67 -2.80
CA PHE A 80 -0.56 0.33 -2.41
C PHE A 80 -0.31 0.32 -0.91
N LEU A 81 -0.88 -0.68 -0.26
CA LEU A 81 -0.81 -0.88 1.18
C LEU A 81 -0.71 -2.38 1.46
N ASP A 82 0.19 -2.78 2.33
CA ASP A 82 0.24 -4.17 2.82
C ASP A 82 -0.95 -4.48 3.75
N ASP A 83 -1.27 -5.77 3.89
CA ASP A 83 -2.43 -6.28 4.65
C ASP A 83 -2.23 -6.26 6.18
N ASP A 84 -1.18 -5.62 6.67
CA ASP A 84 -0.84 -5.44 8.07
C ASP A 84 -0.53 -3.97 8.43
N MET A 85 -1.03 -3.03 7.62
CA MET A 85 -0.88 -1.61 7.86
C MET A 85 -2.20 -0.94 8.24
N THR A 86 -2.16 -0.10 9.26
CA THR A 86 -3.27 0.78 9.62
C THR A 86 -3.01 2.21 9.17
N VAL A 87 -4.07 2.92 8.79
CA VAL A 87 -3.98 4.30 8.31
C VAL A 87 -4.54 5.29 9.34
N GLU A 88 -3.97 6.50 9.37
CA GLU A 88 -4.56 7.60 10.14
C GLU A 88 -5.87 8.09 9.51
N LYS A 89 -6.75 8.71 10.33
CA LYS A 89 -8.05 9.21 9.87
C LYS A 89 -7.97 10.13 8.64
N GLY A 90 -6.93 10.95 8.52
CA GLY A 90 -6.77 11.88 7.40
C GLY A 90 -6.07 11.29 6.17
N TRP A 91 -5.80 9.99 6.12
CA TRP A 91 -4.88 9.40 5.15
C TRP A 91 -5.31 9.61 3.69
N PHE A 92 -6.57 9.34 3.33
CA PHE A 92 -7.07 9.55 1.97
C PHE A 92 -6.94 11.00 1.52
N LEU A 93 -7.30 11.94 2.40
CA LEU A 93 -7.18 13.37 2.14
C LEU A 93 -5.72 13.79 1.99
N GLY A 94 -4.81 13.23 2.80
CA GLY A 94 -3.38 13.45 2.72
C GLY A 94 -2.79 13.00 1.38
N VAL A 95 -3.10 11.76 0.97
CA VAL A 95 -2.71 11.18 -0.33
C VAL A 95 -3.18 12.08 -1.48
N LYS A 96 -4.45 12.50 -1.49
CA LYS A 96 -4.98 13.40 -2.52
C LYS A 96 -4.26 14.76 -2.49
N SER A 97 -4.10 15.32 -1.29
CA SER A 97 -3.58 16.68 -1.11
C SER A 97 -2.15 16.85 -1.63
N ILE A 98 -1.26 15.88 -1.38
CA ILE A 98 0.10 15.95 -1.93
C ILE A 98 0.13 15.79 -3.45
N CYS A 99 -0.70 14.90 -4.00
CA CYS A 99 -0.84 14.78 -5.46
C CYS A 99 -1.36 16.08 -6.11
N ASP A 100 -2.21 16.85 -5.42
CA ASP A 100 -2.67 18.16 -5.94
C ASP A 100 -1.58 19.23 -5.84
N ARG A 101 -0.79 19.24 -4.77
CA ARG A 101 0.33 20.18 -4.59
C ARG A 101 1.51 19.91 -5.53
N LYS A 102 1.63 18.67 -6.02
CA LYS A 102 2.75 18.16 -6.83
C LYS A 102 2.26 17.49 -8.12
N PRO A 103 1.60 18.24 -9.03
CA PRO A 103 1.05 17.70 -10.30
C PRO A 103 2.11 17.06 -11.21
N GLU A 104 3.36 17.50 -11.10
CA GLU A 104 4.53 17.07 -11.87
C GLU A 104 5.12 15.73 -11.40
N HIS A 105 4.83 15.30 -10.16
CA HIS A 105 5.32 14.03 -9.61
C HIS A 105 4.33 12.90 -9.83
N ASP A 106 4.88 11.69 -9.95
CA ASP A 106 4.15 10.47 -10.32
C ASP A 106 4.24 9.34 -9.29
N LEU A 107 5.24 9.39 -8.42
CA LEU A 107 5.48 8.43 -7.34
C LEU A 107 5.57 9.18 -6.03
N PHE A 108 4.89 8.65 -5.02
CA PHE A 108 4.81 9.22 -3.69
C PHE A 108 4.85 8.10 -2.66
N SER A 109 5.30 8.44 -1.45
CA SER A 109 5.22 7.57 -0.27
C SER A 109 5.03 8.41 0.98
N GLY A 110 4.59 7.77 2.06
CA GLY A 110 4.23 8.43 3.30
C GLY A 110 5.10 7.97 4.45
N ARG A 111 4.99 8.70 5.55
CA ARG A 111 5.61 8.30 6.82
C ARG A 111 4.89 7.05 7.33
N SER A 112 5.66 6.03 7.68
CA SER A 112 5.20 4.82 8.38
C SER A 112 5.97 4.66 9.69
N TYR A 113 5.40 3.92 10.64
CA TYR A 113 6.04 3.56 11.90
C TYR A 113 5.51 2.19 12.37
N VAL A 114 6.29 1.50 13.20
CA VAL A 114 5.87 0.20 13.74
C VAL A 114 4.97 0.42 14.95
N ILE A 115 3.82 -0.26 14.95
CA ILE A 115 3.02 -0.45 16.16
C ILE A 115 3.54 -1.72 16.85
N TRP A 116 4.19 -1.55 17.99
CA TRP A 116 4.70 -2.69 18.75
C TRP A 116 3.58 -3.30 19.61
N PRO A 117 3.46 -4.64 19.66
CA PRO A 117 2.42 -5.29 20.46
C PRO A 117 2.63 -5.11 21.97
N ASN A 118 3.88 -4.85 22.39
CA ASN A 118 4.26 -4.64 23.78
C ASN A 118 4.87 -3.24 23.94
N SER A 119 4.64 -2.63 25.10
CA SER A 119 5.24 -1.35 25.49
C SER A 119 6.77 -1.45 25.64
N GLU A 120 7.27 -2.61 26.05
CA GLU A 120 8.69 -2.91 26.14
C GLU A 120 9.24 -3.41 24.80
N VAL A 121 9.85 -2.49 24.04
CA VAL A 121 10.56 -2.80 22.80
C VAL A 121 12.04 -3.02 23.11
N PRO A 122 12.65 -4.16 22.75
CA PRO A 122 14.08 -4.38 22.92
C PRO A 122 14.90 -3.31 22.20
N GLU A 123 16.04 -2.93 22.78
CA GLU A 123 16.88 -1.86 22.22
C GLU A 123 17.36 -2.15 20.80
N TRP A 124 17.72 -3.40 20.50
CA TRP A 124 18.14 -3.81 19.16
C TRP A 124 17.05 -3.56 18.10
N ALA A 125 15.78 -3.70 18.47
CA ALA A 125 14.62 -3.52 17.59
C ALA A 125 14.34 -2.04 17.29
N ARG A 126 14.89 -1.12 18.10
CA ARG A 126 14.80 0.33 17.89
C ARG A 126 15.87 0.87 16.95
N SER A 127 16.82 0.04 16.52
CA SER A 127 17.87 0.47 15.59
C SER A 127 17.27 0.90 14.25
N GLN A 128 17.79 2.00 13.69
CA GLN A 128 17.29 2.53 12.41
C GLN A 128 17.43 1.51 11.28
N GLN A 129 18.48 0.68 11.30
CA GLN A 129 18.68 -0.36 10.31
C GLN A 129 17.56 -1.41 10.36
N ILE A 130 17.17 -1.86 11.55
CA ILE A 130 16.08 -2.84 11.70
C ILE A 130 14.75 -2.21 11.31
N LEU A 131 14.49 -0.96 11.72
CA LEU A 131 13.25 -0.27 11.37
C LEU A 131 13.15 -0.06 9.85
N GLN A 132 14.21 0.41 9.18
CA GLN A 132 14.18 0.70 7.74
C GLN A 132 14.20 -0.58 6.90
N TRP A 133 15.15 -1.49 7.14
CA TRP A 133 15.35 -2.68 6.29
C TRP A 133 14.51 -3.88 6.71
N GLY A 134 14.30 -4.06 8.02
CA GLY A 134 13.53 -5.18 8.55
C GLY A 134 12.03 -4.91 8.59
N MET A 135 11.64 -3.67 8.92
CA MET A 135 10.24 -3.29 9.15
C MET A 135 9.70 -2.31 8.12
N SER A 136 10.48 -1.92 7.11
CA SER A 136 10.02 -1.05 6.02
C SER A 136 9.49 0.32 6.50
N VAL A 137 10.12 0.88 7.52
CA VAL A 137 9.70 2.12 8.20
C VAL A 137 10.30 3.35 7.54
N MET A 138 9.46 4.37 7.34
CA MET A 138 9.84 5.70 6.86
C MET A 138 9.60 6.80 7.89
N GLU A 139 9.98 6.55 9.14
CA GLU A 139 9.63 7.45 10.24
C GLU A 139 10.40 8.79 10.21
N SER A 140 11.63 8.79 9.72
CA SER A 140 12.55 9.94 9.81
C SER A 140 12.14 11.15 8.95
N ILE A 141 11.21 10.95 8.01
CA ILE A 141 10.72 11.97 7.10
C ILE A 141 9.65 12.81 7.80
N ARG A 142 10.00 14.04 8.19
CA ARG A 142 9.09 14.97 8.91
C ARG A 142 8.50 16.08 8.04
N LYS A 143 8.97 16.22 6.81
CA LYS A 143 8.49 17.20 5.83
C LYS A 143 8.49 16.58 4.44
N ASP A 144 7.59 17.06 3.59
CA ASP A 144 7.60 16.77 2.16
C ASP A 144 8.99 17.07 1.60
N HIS A 145 9.60 16.09 0.95
CA HIS A 145 10.83 16.25 0.19
C HIS A 145 10.78 15.32 -1.02
N GLU A 146 11.60 15.61 -2.01
CA GLU A 146 11.68 14.78 -3.20
C GLU A 146 12.49 13.52 -2.89
N ILE A 147 11.97 12.39 -3.36
CA ILE A 147 12.68 11.12 -3.29
C ILE A 147 13.87 11.20 -4.25
N GLU A 148 15.09 10.92 -3.76
CA GLU A 148 16.28 10.94 -4.60
C GLU A 148 16.17 9.94 -5.75
N ARG A 149 16.65 10.34 -6.94
CA ARG A 149 16.66 9.45 -8.12
C ARG A 149 17.47 8.19 -7.78
N GLY A 150 16.85 7.03 -7.96
CA GLY A 150 17.45 5.73 -7.62
C GLY A 150 17.04 5.20 -6.25
N PHE A 151 16.41 6.02 -5.41
CA PHE A 151 15.84 5.59 -4.14
C PHE A 151 14.41 5.06 -4.36
N TRP A 152 14.16 3.83 -3.90
CA TRP A 152 12.83 3.25 -3.90
C TRP A 152 12.21 3.40 -2.51
N PRO A 153 11.06 4.09 -2.38
CA PRO A 153 10.31 4.06 -1.14
C PRO A 153 9.84 2.63 -0.89
N SER A 154 10.09 2.08 0.31
CA SER A 154 9.64 0.74 0.70
C SER A 154 8.26 0.37 0.15
N GLY A 155 8.17 -0.86 -0.33
CA GLY A 155 7.04 -1.32 -1.12
C GLY A 155 5.80 -1.72 -0.31
N ASN A 156 5.73 -1.36 0.97
CA ASN A 156 4.58 -1.60 1.86
C ASN A 156 3.56 -0.44 1.84
N HIS A 157 4.01 0.80 1.57
CA HIS A 157 3.14 1.98 1.55
C HIS A 157 3.64 3.03 0.56
N PHE A 158 3.01 3.07 -0.62
CA PHE A 158 3.31 4.07 -1.65
C PHE A 158 2.08 4.28 -2.54
N TRP A 159 2.07 5.36 -3.32
CA TRP A 159 1.04 5.56 -4.32
C TRP A 159 1.61 6.22 -5.57
N VAL A 160 0.95 5.97 -6.68
CA VAL A 160 1.33 6.50 -7.98
C VAL A 160 0.12 7.09 -8.70
N ARG A 161 0.39 7.92 -9.69
CA ARG A 161 -0.66 8.28 -10.65
C ARG A 161 -0.94 7.12 -11.59
N LYS A 162 -2.20 6.98 -12.00
CA LYS A 162 -2.62 5.97 -12.99
C LYS A 162 -1.78 6.01 -14.27
N ARG A 163 -1.34 7.20 -14.71
CA ARG A 163 -0.52 7.36 -15.92
C ARG A 163 0.82 6.63 -15.86
N VAL A 164 1.31 6.24 -14.68
CA VAL A 164 2.51 5.41 -14.55
C VAL A 164 2.32 4.05 -15.24
N PHE A 165 1.10 3.51 -15.28
CA PHE A 165 0.79 2.24 -15.96
C PHE A 165 0.61 2.38 -17.48
N ASN A 166 0.66 3.59 -18.04
CA ASN A 166 0.57 3.80 -19.48
C ASN A 166 1.73 3.09 -20.21
N GLY A 167 1.45 2.54 -21.39
CA GLY A 167 2.44 1.79 -22.17
C GLY A 167 2.68 0.36 -21.68
N GLY A 168 1.81 -0.18 -20.81
CA GLY A 168 1.81 -1.59 -20.45
C GLY A 168 2.89 -1.99 -19.44
N ARG A 169 3.40 -1.04 -18.65
CA ARG A 169 4.38 -1.32 -17.60
C ARG A 169 3.81 -2.34 -16.59
N ARG A 170 4.67 -3.21 -16.02
CA ARG A 170 4.28 -4.29 -15.09
C ARG A 170 5.24 -4.43 -13.89
N PHE A 171 4.77 -5.11 -12.85
CA PHE A 171 5.61 -5.55 -11.73
C PHE A 171 6.36 -6.83 -12.12
N HIS A 172 7.68 -6.92 -11.86
CA HIS A 172 8.53 -7.99 -12.43
C HIS A 172 9.17 -8.95 -11.41
N ASN A 173 9.26 -8.62 -10.12
CA ASN A 173 9.87 -9.50 -9.10
C ASN A 173 9.36 -9.22 -7.67
N LEU A 174 9.73 -10.07 -6.70
CA LEU A 174 9.42 -9.96 -5.26
C LEU A 174 9.74 -8.55 -4.72
N TRP A 175 10.91 -8.09 -5.18
CA TRP A 175 11.38 -6.72 -5.37
C TRP A 175 10.29 -5.72 -5.65
N SER A 176 9.89 -5.75 -6.92
CA SER A 176 9.40 -4.63 -7.72
C SER A 176 9.86 -3.25 -7.25
N GLU A 177 11.05 -3.20 -6.67
CA GLU A 177 11.83 -2.01 -6.50
C GLU A 177 12.07 -1.46 -7.89
N ALA A 178 11.83 -0.17 -8.01
CA ALA A 178 12.58 0.74 -8.86
C ALA A 178 12.45 0.58 -10.38
N TYR A 179 12.45 -0.60 -11.02
CA TYR A 179 12.41 -0.66 -12.49
C TYR A 179 11.11 -0.10 -13.11
N PHE A 180 10.00 -0.21 -12.38
CA PHE A 180 8.70 0.27 -12.83
C PHE A 180 8.56 1.82 -12.78
N THR A 181 9.30 2.50 -11.89
CA THR A 181 9.21 3.96 -11.66
C THR A 181 10.50 4.75 -11.85
N LEU A 182 11.69 4.13 -11.84
CA LEU A 182 12.98 4.83 -12.02
C LEU A 182 13.22 5.32 -13.45
N GLN A 183 12.31 5.01 -14.38
CA GLN A 183 12.28 5.61 -15.71
C GLN A 183 11.42 6.89 -15.79
N LEU A 184 10.95 7.40 -14.65
CA LEU A 184 10.32 8.72 -14.53
C LEU A 184 11.39 9.83 -14.36
#